data_AF-A0A352NCB3-F1
#
_entry.id   AF-A0A352NCB3-F1
#
_cell.length_a   1.000
_cell.length_b   1.000
_cell.length_c   1.000
_cell.angle_alpha   90.00
_cell.angle_beta   90.00
_cell.angle_gamma   90.00
#
_symmetry.space_group_name_H-M   'P 1'
#
loop_
_entity.id
_entity.type
_entity.pdbx_description
1 polymer ?
#
loop_
_entity_poly.entity_id
_entity_poly.type
_entity_poly.pdbx_seq_one_letter_code
_entity_poly.pdbx_strand_id
1 'polypeptide(L)'
;MGMKTTFICPYCFEKHKLSEVQFRCTNKRCKDFDDVEMTKYENGNLKMPKQGKKTFSVPSKNAFSVPQSAKCPECGNTTYKHVCPSCHNELPESTLTGKDMIISVVGSRATGKSHFVGVIIKELRDRISVSFG
;
A
#
# COMPACT_ATOMS: atom_id res chain seq x y z
N MET A 1 -9.20 -20.87 8.64
CA MET A 1 -8.56 -19.56 8.42
C MET A 1 -9.19 -18.97 7.17
N GLY A 2 -10.03 -17.93 7.31
CA GLY A 2 -10.83 -17.41 6.19
C GLY A 2 -9.96 -16.85 5.07
N MET A 3 -10.24 -17.23 3.83
CA MET A 3 -9.48 -16.77 2.67
C MET A 3 -9.75 -15.28 2.42
N LYS A 4 -8.76 -14.42 2.69
CA LYS A 4 -8.83 -12.98 2.44
C LYS A 4 -8.85 -12.73 0.92
N THR A 5 -9.84 -11.99 0.43
CA THR A 5 -9.97 -11.59 -0.99
C THR A 5 -9.83 -10.08 -1.19
N THR A 6 -9.86 -9.31 -0.09
CA THR A 6 -9.83 -7.85 -0.10
C THR A 6 -8.88 -7.31 0.95
N PHE A 7 -8.35 -6.11 0.75
CA PHE A 7 -7.53 -5.38 1.70
C PHE A 7 -7.96 -3.92 1.76
N ILE A 8 -7.59 -3.23 2.85
CA ILE A 8 -7.72 -1.78 2.96
C ILE A 8 -6.33 -1.18 2.78
N CYS A 9 -6.18 -0.21 1.89
CA CYS A 9 -4.91 0.48 1.69
C CYS A 9 -4.59 1.34 2.93
N PRO A 10 -3.39 1.21 3.55
CA PRO A 10 -3.04 2.01 4.73
C PRO A 10 -2.78 3.50 4.44
N TYR A 11 -2.75 3.87 3.15
CA TYR A 11 -2.46 5.24 2.71
C TYR A 11 -3.72 6.02 2.34
N CYS A 12 -4.57 5.48 1.47
CA CYS A 12 -5.80 6.13 1.02
C CYS A 12 -7.07 5.59 1.70
N PHE A 13 -6.96 4.53 2.52
CA PHE A 13 -8.07 3.87 3.20
C PHE A 13 -9.17 3.29 2.28
N GLU A 14 -8.93 3.24 0.97
CA GLU A 14 -9.81 2.55 0.04
C GLU A 14 -9.71 1.03 0.18
N LYS A 15 -10.84 0.35 -0.03
CA LYS A 15 -10.94 -1.10 -0.03
C LYS A 15 -10.79 -1.63 -1.45
N HIS A 16 -9.85 -2.56 -1.62
CA HIS A 16 -9.55 -3.18 -2.91
C HIS A 16 -9.61 -4.70 -2.83
N LYS A 17 -9.78 -5.35 -3.98
CA LYS A 17 -9.54 -6.79 -4.10
C LYS A 17 -8.04 -7.05 -4.19
N LEU A 18 -7.59 -8.19 -3.66
CA LEU A 18 -6.19 -8.61 -3.84
C LEU A 18 -5.83 -8.77 -5.32
N SER A 19 -6.78 -9.19 -6.15
CA SER A 19 -6.60 -9.30 -7.61
C SER A 19 -6.41 -7.95 -8.32
N GLU A 20 -6.73 -6.82 -7.69
CA GLU A 20 -6.60 -5.47 -8.25
C GLU A 20 -5.25 -4.82 -7.93
N VAL A 21 -4.40 -5.47 -7.12
CA VAL A 21 -3.06 -4.99 -6.81
C VAL A 21 -2.25 -4.83 -8.10
N GLN A 22 -1.60 -3.68 -8.22
CA GLN A 22 -0.74 -3.37 -9.36
C GLN A 22 0.73 -3.50 -8.97
N PHE A 23 1.60 -3.55 -9.97
CA PHE A 23 3.04 -3.47 -9.82
C PHE A 23 3.54 -2.13 -10.34
N ARG A 24 4.61 -1.60 -9.75
CA ARG A 24 5.37 -0.48 -10.30
C ARG A 24 6.73 -0.96 -10.79
N CYS A 25 7.12 -0.58 -12.00
CA CYS A 25 8.47 -0.88 -12.49
C CYS A 25 9.53 -0.16 -11.62
N THR A 26 10.63 -0.84 -11.32
CA THR A 26 11.74 -0.30 -10.51
C THR A 26 13.00 -0.02 -11.34
N ASN A 27 13.00 -0.38 -12.63
CA ASN A 27 14.13 -0.16 -13.52
C ASN A 27 14.28 1.35 -13.82
N LYS A 28 15.37 1.96 -13.34
CA LYS A 28 15.67 3.39 -13.57
C LYS A 28 15.80 3.74 -15.05
N ARG A 29 16.25 2.80 -15.89
CA ARG A 29 16.41 2.98 -17.35
C ARG A 29 15.10 2.82 -18.13
N CYS A 30 14.02 2.38 -17.47
CA CYS A 30 12.70 2.32 -18.11
C CYS A 30 12.14 3.73 -18.33
N LYS A 31 11.31 3.90 -19.35
CA LYS A 31 10.60 5.16 -19.62
C LYS A 31 9.71 5.56 -18.44
N ASP A 32 9.58 6.87 -18.22
CA ASP A 32 8.62 7.46 -17.30
C ASP A 32 7.27 7.73 -17.97
N PHE A 33 6.21 7.67 -17.18
CA PHE A 33 4.83 7.85 -17.59
C PHE A 33 4.13 8.77 -16.60
N ASP A 34 3.08 9.42 -17.08
CA ASP A 34 2.17 10.19 -16.23
C ASP A 34 1.56 9.27 -15.17
N ASP A 35 1.73 9.66 -13.92
CA ASP A 35 1.16 8.99 -12.75
C ASP A 35 -0.02 9.79 -12.20
N VAL A 36 -1.17 9.62 -12.85
CA VAL A 36 -2.40 10.35 -12.53
C VAL A 36 -2.89 10.02 -11.13
N GLU A 37 -2.88 8.75 -10.71
CA GLU A 37 -3.41 8.34 -9.41
C GLU A 37 -2.53 8.82 -8.25
N MET A 38 -1.20 8.77 -8.38
CA MET A 38 -0.31 9.38 -7.40
C MET A 38 -0.51 10.91 -7.35
N THR A 39 -0.68 11.54 -8.52
CA THR A 39 -0.92 12.99 -8.60
C THR A 39 -2.22 13.37 -7.89
N LYS A 40 -3.31 12.61 -8.07
CA LYS A 40 -4.57 12.83 -7.34
C LYS A 40 -4.39 12.63 -5.84
N TYR A 41 -3.74 11.54 -5.42
CA TYR A 41 -3.53 11.22 -4.00
C TYR A 41 -2.82 12.34 -3.24
N GLU A 42 -1.85 12.99 -3.86
CA GLU A 42 -1.09 14.09 -3.25
C GLU A 42 -1.73 15.47 -3.46
N ASN A 43 -2.95 15.55 -4.00
CA ASN A 43 -3.60 16.80 -4.40
C ASN A 43 -2.77 17.65 -5.39
N GLY A 44 -2.05 16.98 -6.30
CA GLY A 44 -1.26 17.60 -7.36
C GLY A 44 -2.10 18.11 -8.55
N ASN A 45 -1.44 18.84 -9.46
CA ASN A 45 -2.09 19.41 -10.64
C ASN A 45 -2.19 18.39 -11.77
N LEU A 46 -3.41 18.00 -12.16
CA LEU A 46 -3.67 17.03 -13.23
C LEU A 46 -3.27 17.52 -14.64
N LYS A 47 -3.07 18.82 -14.84
CA LYS A 47 -2.51 19.35 -16.10
C LYS A 47 -1.01 19.13 -16.23
N MET A 48 -0.34 18.83 -15.10
CA MET A 48 1.08 18.52 -15.04
C MET A 48 1.30 17.31 -14.13
N PRO A 49 0.89 16.10 -14.56
CA PRO A 49 0.99 14.90 -13.74
C PRO A 49 2.44 14.61 -13.34
N LYS A 50 2.61 14.05 -12.14
CA LYS A 50 3.90 13.51 -11.72
C LYS A 50 4.36 12.43 -12.70
N GLN A 51 5.64 12.47 -13.02
CA GLN A 51 6.28 11.42 -13.82
C GLN A 51 6.73 10.30 -12.89
N GLY A 52 6.36 9.07 -13.23
CA GLY A 52 6.72 7.87 -12.48
C GLY A 52 6.97 6.68 -13.41
N LYS A 53 7.52 5.61 -12.84
CA LYS A 53 7.65 4.35 -13.58
C LYS A 53 6.27 3.72 -13.78
N LYS A 54 6.10 3.05 -14.92
CA LYS A 54 4.84 2.38 -15.32
C LYS A 54 4.26 1.56 -14.17
N THR A 55 2.99 1.82 -13.85
CA THR A 55 2.15 0.92 -13.06
C THR A 55 1.35 0.02 -13.99
N PHE A 56 1.16 -1.24 -13.58
CA PHE A 56 0.47 -2.24 -14.40
C PHE A 56 -0.10 -3.37 -13.54
N SER A 57 -1.22 -3.95 -13.97
CA SER A 57 -1.79 -5.15 -13.37
C SER A 57 -1.29 -6.40 -14.10
N VAL A 58 -1.24 -7.51 -13.37
CA VAL A 58 -1.02 -8.84 -13.94
C VAL A 58 -2.22 -9.71 -13.59
N PRO A 59 -2.79 -10.46 -14.54
CA PRO A 59 -3.87 -11.38 -14.22
C PRO A 59 -3.42 -12.36 -13.15
N SER A 60 -4.10 -12.34 -12.00
CA SER A 60 -3.87 -13.33 -10.97
C SER A 60 -4.51 -14.65 -11.37
N LYS A 61 -3.82 -15.76 -11.10
CA LYS A 61 -4.35 -17.11 -11.36
C LYS A 61 -5.59 -17.40 -10.50
N ASN A 62 -5.66 -16.83 -9.28
CA ASN A 62 -6.72 -17.05 -8.31
C ASN A 62 -7.06 -15.73 -7.58
N ALA A 63 -8.33 -15.54 -7.19
CA ALA A 63 -8.80 -14.33 -6.49
C ALA A 63 -8.19 -14.12 -5.08
N PHE A 64 -7.49 -15.13 -4.55
CA PHE A 64 -6.98 -15.19 -3.18
C PHE A 64 -5.47 -14.91 -3.07
N SER A 65 -4.77 -14.79 -4.20
CA SER A 65 -3.31 -14.63 -4.21
C SER A 65 -2.91 -13.47 -5.08
N VAL A 66 -1.92 -12.71 -4.63
CA VAL A 66 -1.22 -11.73 -5.46
C VAL A 66 0.09 -12.36 -5.95
N PRO A 67 0.42 -12.29 -7.25
CA PRO A 67 1.73 -12.73 -7.72
C PRO A 67 2.84 -12.04 -6.94
N GLN A 68 3.93 -12.73 -6.61
CA GLN A 68 5.07 -12.15 -5.88
C GLN A 68 5.91 -11.20 -6.74
N SER A 69 5.90 -11.41 -8.05
CA SER A 69 6.64 -10.58 -9.00
C SER A 69 5.95 -10.53 -10.35
N ALA A 70 6.32 -9.53 -11.15
CA ALA A 70 5.82 -9.33 -12.50
C ALA A 70 6.89 -8.75 -13.42
N LYS A 71 6.81 -9.03 -14.72
CA LYS A 71 7.67 -8.40 -15.73
C LYS A 71 7.03 -7.11 -16.24
N CYS A 72 7.80 -6.03 -16.25
CA CYS A 72 7.35 -4.76 -16.79
C CYS A 72 7.03 -4.89 -18.29
N PRO A 73 5.84 -4.46 -18.76
CA PRO A 73 5.47 -4.55 -20.17
C PRO A 73 6.30 -3.64 -21.08
N GLU A 74 6.92 -2.60 -20.54
CA GLU A 74 7.68 -1.59 -21.31
C GLU A 74 9.15 -1.97 -21.49
N CYS A 75 9.79 -2.55 -20.47
CA CYS A 75 11.24 -2.84 -20.50
C CYS A 75 11.60 -4.30 -20.20
N GLY A 76 10.62 -5.16 -19.91
CA GLY A 76 10.83 -6.58 -19.59
C GLY A 76 11.44 -6.88 -18.22
N ASN A 77 11.89 -5.86 -17.46
CA ASN A 77 12.52 -6.05 -16.16
C ASN A 77 11.53 -6.60 -15.11
N THR A 78 11.99 -7.52 -14.28
CA THR A 78 11.19 -8.06 -13.17
C THR A 78 11.09 -7.04 -12.03
N THR A 79 9.89 -6.86 -11.50
CA THR A 79 9.60 -6.04 -10.32
C THR A 79 8.85 -6.86 -9.27
N TYR A 80 9.10 -6.53 -8.01
CA TYR A 80 8.46 -7.08 -6.81
C TYR A 80 7.64 -6.03 -6.07
N LYS A 81 7.57 -4.81 -6.62
CA LYS A 81 6.98 -3.66 -5.95
C LYS A 81 5.47 -3.60 -6.19
N HIS A 82 4.70 -4.09 -5.24
CA HIS A 82 3.24 -3.97 -5.23
C HIS A 82 2.81 -2.54 -4.87
N VAL A 83 1.81 -2.02 -5.56
CA VAL A 83 1.25 -0.70 -5.33
C VAL A 83 -0.27 -0.74 -5.29
N CYS A 84 -0.86 0.18 -4.52
CA CYS A 84 -2.30 0.38 -4.46
C CYS A 84 -2.83 0.88 -5.81
N PRO A 85 -3.94 0.32 -6.35
CA PRO A 85 -4.49 0.76 -7.64
C PRO A 85 -5.05 2.19 -7.62
N SER A 86 -5.41 2.74 -6.46
CA SER A 86 -6.02 4.08 -6.36
C SER A 86 -5.08 5.21 -5.96
N CYS A 87 -3.96 4.92 -5.33
CA CYS A 87 -3.00 5.95 -4.93
C CYS A 87 -1.57 5.68 -5.36
N HIS A 88 -1.30 4.50 -5.94
CA HIS A 88 0.01 4.04 -6.37
C HIS A 88 1.12 4.09 -5.30
N ASN A 89 0.78 4.19 -4.01
CA ASN A 89 1.73 3.98 -2.92
C ASN A 89 2.12 2.50 -2.84
N GLU A 90 3.37 2.26 -2.46
CA GLU A 90 3.90 0.91 -2.24
C GLU A 90 3.20 0.26 -1.05
N LEU A 91 2.60 -0.91 -1.30
CA LEU A 91 1.89 -1.63 -0.26
C LEU A 91 2.87 -2.41 0.61
N PRO A 92 2.75 -2.32 1.95
CA PRO A 92 3.44 -3.23 2.85
C PRO A 92 3.05 -4.69 2.57
N GLU A 93 4.01 -5.61 2.69
CA GLU A 93 3.75 -7.04 2.49
C GLU A 93 2.67 -7.58 3.45
N SER A 94 2.59 -7.01 4.66
CA SER A 94 1.58 -7.35 5.67
C SER A 94 0.14 -7.07 5.20
N THR A 95 -0.04 -6.06 4.34
CA THR A 95 -1.33 -5.73 3.72
C THR A 95 -1.84 -6.82 2.81
N LEU A 96 -0.93 -7.51 2.13
CA LEU A 96 -1.23 -8.62 1.25
C LEU A 96 -1.41 -9.94 2.02
N THR A 97 -0.65 -10.16 3.09
CA THR A 97 -0.67 -11.41 3.88
C THR A 97 -1.75 -11.47 4.96
N GLY A 98 -2.36 -10.34 5.33
CA GLY A 98 -3.60 -10.33 6.11
C GLY A 98 -3.48 -10.16 7.62
N LYS A 99 -2.34 -9.67 8.12
CA LYS A 99 -2.13 -9.41 9.56
C LYS A 99 -2.10 -7.91 9.92
N ASP A 100 -2.83 -7.10 9.18
CA ASP A 100 -2.84 -5.65 9.43
C ASP A 100 -3.95 -5.24 10.39
N MET A 101 -3.58 -4.48 11.42
CA MET A 101 -4.52 -3.72 12.25
C MET A 101 -4.30 -2.24 12.00
N ILE A 102 -5.36 -1.56 11.55
CA ILE A 102 -5.37 -0.11 11.38
C ILE A 102 -6.03 0.50 12.63
N ILE A 103 -5.30 1.35 13.36
CA ILE A 103 -5.80 2.09 14.51
C ILE A 103 -5.93 3.56 14.12
N SER A 104 -7.16 4.09 14.08
CA SER A 104 -7.43 5.51 13.80
C SER A 104 -7.74 6.26 15.10
N VAL A 105 -7.06 7.37 15.35
CA VAL A 105 -7.23 8.20 16.55
C VAL A 105 -7.77 9.57 16.14
N VAL A 106 -9.06 9.83 16.40
CA VAL A 106 -9.77 11.05 15.99
C VAL A 106 -10.31 11.80 17.20
N GLY A 107 -10.33 13.14 17.15
CA GLY A 107 -10.85 13.99 18.22
C GLY A 107 -10.37 15.43 18.12
N SER A 108 -10.99 16.32 18.89
CA SER A 108 -10.71 17.76 18.90
C SER A 108 -9.26 18.11 19.24
N ARG A 109 -8.81 19.32 18.88
CA ARG A 109 -7.45 19.79 19.25
C ARG A 109 -7.28 19.74 20.78
N ALA A 110 -6.07 19.39 21.23
CA ALA A 110 -5.70 19.29 22.65
C ALA A 110 -6.40 18.20 23.50
N THR A 111 -7.11 17.24 22.90
CA THR A 111 -7.70 16.09 23.65
C THR A 111 -6.71 14.97 23.99
N GLY A 112 -5.40 15.24 23.92
CA GLY A 112 -4.38 14.24 24.28
C GLY A 112 -4.13 13.14 23.23
N LYS A 113 -4.60 13.25 21.98
CA LYS A 113 -4.36 12.23 20.93
C LYS A 113 -2.90 11.84 20.77
N SER A 114 -1.98 12.81 20.73
CA SER A 114 -0.54 12.53 20.61
C SER A 114 0.00 11.83 21.86
N HIS A 115 -0.51 12.19 23.04
CA HIS A 115 -0.18 11.52 24.30
C HIS A 115 -0.68 10.07 24.29
N PHE A 116 -1.92 9.84 23.84
CA PHE A 116 -2.50 8.51 23.68
C PHE A 116 -1.67 7.64 22.72
N VAL A 117 -1.23 8.19 21.58
CA VAL A 117 -0.33 7.50 20.64
C VAL A 117 0.99 7.10 21.31
N GLY A 118 1.59 7.99 22.10
CA GLY A 118 2.82 7.66 22.84
C GLY A 118 2.60 6.54 23.87
N VAL A 119 1.50 6.60 24.62
CA VAL A 119 1.15 5.58 25.62
C VAL A 119 0.88 4.22 24.96
N ILE A 120 0.11 4.17 23.87
CA ILE A 120 -0.24 2.89 23.25
C ILE A 120 1.00 2.21 22.63
N ILE A 121 1.92 2.98 22.04
CA ILE A 121 3.20 2.44 21.54
C ILE A 121 4.02 1.85 22.70
N LYS A 122 4.12 2.58 23.82
CA LYS A 122 4.83 2.12 25.02
C LYS A 122 4.22 0.82 25.56
N GLU A 123 2.90 0.76 25.72
CA GLU A 123 2.20 -0.40 26.28
C GLU A 123 2.28 -1.64 25.38
N LEU A 124 2.18 -1.46 24.04
CA LEU A 124 2.37 -2.55 23.08
C LEU A 124 3.79 -3.14 23.16
N ARG A 125 4.80 -2.29 23.31
CA ARG A 125 6.20 -2.72 23.40
C ARG A 125 6.52 -3.36 24.75
N ASP A 126 6.14 -2.71 25.84
CA ASP A 126 6.64 -3.05 27.17
C ASP A 126 5.82 -4.15 27.85
N ARG A 127 4.51 -4.30 27.56
CA ARG A 127 3.65 -5.31 28.19
C ARG A 127 3.27 -6.44 27.25
N ILE A 128 2.85 -6.10 26.04
CA ILE A 128 2.29 -7.08 25.11
C ILE A 128 3.41 -7.86 24.43
N SER A 129 4.49 -7.20 23.97
CA SER A 129 5.59 -7.89 23.27
C SER A 129 6.36 -8.86 24.19
N VAL A 130 6.51 -8.54 25.47
CA VAL A 130 7.14 -9.43 26.47
C VAL A 130 6.32 -10.70 26.70
N SER A 131 5.00 -10.66 26.50
CA SER A 131 4.10 -11.81 26.67
C SER A 131 4.13 -12.80 25.48
N PHE A 132 4.82 -12.45 24.39
CA PHE A 132 5.02 -13.30 23.21
C PHE A 132 6.49 -13.73 23.00
N GLY A 133 7.37 -13.37 23.95
CA GLY A 133 8.79 -13.78 23.98
C GLY A 133 9.00 -15.06 24.78
#